data_AF-A0AAX0RYD6-F1
#
_entry.id   AF-A0AAX0RYD6-F1
#
_cell.length_a   1.000
_cell.length_b   1.000
_cell.length_c   1.000
_cell.angle_alpha   90.00
_cell.angle_beta   90.00
_cell.angle_gamma   90.00
#
_symmetry.space_group_name_H-M   'P 1'
#
loop_
_entity.id
_entity.type
_entity.pdbx_description
1 polymer ?
#
loop_
_entity_poly.entity_id
_entity_poly.type
_entity_poly.pdbx_seq_one_letter_code
_entity_poly.pdbx_strand_id
1 'polypeptide(L)' 'QAVNVVQDKELFGIHEQPNPACTVGRNIQDTIGPIFSVAELALEKALGVVTIEDVVKDILEKEKFNNQ' A
#
# COMPACT_ATOMS: atom_id res chain seq x y z
N GLN A 1 -0.53 7.37 -13.22
CA GLN A 1 -1.21 6.13 -13.63
C GLN A 1 -2.06 5.68 -12.46
N ALA A 2 -3.35 5.49 -12.69
CA ALA A 2 -4.28 4.99 -11.67
C ALA A 2 -3.86 3.57 -11.29
N VAL A 3 -3.87 3.29 -9.99
CA VAL A 3 -3.45 2.01 -9.41
C VAL A 3 -4.33 0.93 -10.01
N ASN A 4 -3.73 0.01 -10.76
CA ASN A 4 -4.44 -1.15 -11.29
C ASN A 4 -4.95 -1.94 -10.07
N VAL A 5 -6.23 -2.31 -10.06
CA VAL A 5 -6.83 -3.05 -8.94
C VAL A 5 -6.07 -4.36 -8.79
N VAL A 6 -5.30 -4.48 -7.73
CA VAL A 6 -4.65 -5.73 -7.33
C VAL A 6 -5.77 -6.71 -6.95
N GLN A 7 -5.61 -8.00 -7.29
CA GLN A 7 -6.57 -9.03 -6.90
C GLN A 7 -6.87 -8.93 -5.40
N ASP A 8 -8.13 -9.19 -5.02
CA ASP A 8 -8.88 -8.74 -3.82
C ASP A 8 -8.23 -8.81 -2.41
N LYS A 9 -6.93 -9.12 -2.26
CA LYS A 9 -6.25 -9.30 -0.97
C LYS A 9 -4.80 -8.80 -0.89
N GLU A 10 -4.20 -8.29 -1.96
CA GLU A 10 -2.80 -7.81 -1.92
C GLU A 10 -2.73 -6.30 -2.17
N LEU A 11 -1.82 -5.61 -1.48
CA LEU A 11 -1.61 -4.16 -1.65
C LEU A 11 -0.69 -3.88 -2.84
N PHE A 12 0.25 -4.79 -3.11
CA PHE A 12 1.23 -4.67 -4.18
C PHE A 12 1.01 -5.72 -5.25
N GLY A 13 0.77 -5.28 -6.50
CA GLY A 13 0.75 -6.18 -7.65
C GLY A 13 2.15 -6.62 -8.04
N ILE A 14 2.39 -7.93 -8.11
CA ILE A 14 3.63 -8.52 -8.62
C ILE A 14 3.51 -8.76 -10.13
N HIS A 15 4.59 -8.55 -10.89
CA HIS A 15 4.59 -8.78 -12.33
C HIS A 15 4.51 -10.27 -12.67
N GLU A 16 3.45 -10.70 -13.36
CA GLU A 16 3.16 -12.12 -13.67
C GLU A 16 4.16 -12.84 -14.60
N GLN A 17 4.97 -12.13 -15.41
CA GLN A 17 5.88 -12.75 -16.39
C GLN A 17 7.26 -12.08 -16.46
N PRO A 18 8.14 -12.31 -15.48
CA PRO A 18 9.53 -11.90 -15.57
C PRO A 18 10.32 -12.75 -16.58
N ASN A 19 11.36 -12.18 -17.20
CA ASN A 19 12.20 -12.88 -18.18
C ASN A 19 13.08 -13.96 -17.50
N PRO A 20 12.89 -15.27 -17.80
CA PRO A 20 13.65 -16.35 -17.17
C PRO A 20 15.13 -16.40 -17.62
N ALA A 21 15.45 -15.90 -18.82
CA ALA A 21 16.83 -15.86 -19.32
C ALA A 21 17.67 -14.75 -18.66
N CYS A 22 17.02 -13.75 -18.05
CA CYS A 22 17.69 -12.66 -17.36
C CYS A 22 17.92 -12.98 -15.88
N THR A 23 19.12 -12.70 -15.36
CA THR A 23 19.43 -12.90 -13.93
C THR A 23 18.54 -12.09 -13.01
N VAL A 24 18.25 -10.85 -13.38
CA VAL A 24 17.29 -10.03 -12.61
C VAL A 24 15.90 -10.61 -12.75
N GLY A 25 15.44 -10.87 -13.98
CA GLY A 25 14.09 -11.36 -14.25
C GLY A 25 13.75 -12.62 -13.46
N ARG A 26 14.53 -13.68 -13.57
CA ARG A 26 14.22 -14.96 -12.89
C ARG A 26 14.25 -14.91 -11.35
N ASN A 27 14.77 -13.84 -10.74
CA ASN A 27 14.89 -13.71 -9.28
C ASN A 27 14.06 -12.56 -8.69
N ILE A 28 13.53 -11.65 -9.52
CA ILE A 28 12.99 -10.37 -9.01
C ILE A 28 11.78 -10.57 -8.11
N GLN A 29 10.87 -11.50 -8.44
CA GLN A 29 9.67 -11.77 -7.64
C GLN A 29 10.03 -12.27 -6.23
N ASP A 30 10.85 -13.32 -6.14
CA ASP A 30 11.29 -13.88 -4.86
C ASP A 30 12.06 -12.87 -4.01
N THR A 31 12.76 -11.94 -4.67
CA THR A 31 13.53 -10.89 -4.00
C THR A 31 12.62 -9.79 -3.44
N ILE A 32 11.61 -9.35 -4.19
CA ILE A 32 10.74 -8.23 -3.78
C ILE A 32 9.55 -8.66 -2.93
N GLY A 33 9.07 -9.90 -3.05
CA GLY A 33 7.90 -10.41 -2.34
C GLY A 33 7.98 -10.17 -0.82
N PRO A 34 9.05 -10.62 -0.13
CA PRO A 34 9.21 -10.38 1.30
C PRO A 34 9.28 -8.89 1.68
N ILE A 35 9.86 -8.05 0.82
CA ILE A 35 9.94 -6.60 1.04
C ILE A 35 8.53 -5.99 1.00
N PHE A 36 7.71 -6.42 0.04
CA PHE A 36 6.33 -5.99 -0.09
C PHE A 36 5.48 -6.46 1.09
N SER A 37 5.62 -7.72 1.54
CA SER A 37 4.91 -8.19 2.74
C SER A 37 5.27 -7.39 4.00
N VAL A 38 6.55 -7.02 4.18
CA VAL A 38 6.96 -6.17 5.30
C VAL A 38 6.36 -4.77 5.18
N ALA A 39 6.31 -4.21 3.97
CA ALA A 39 5.70 -2.90 3.73
C ALA A 39 4.17 -2.92 3.96
N GLU A 40 3.48 -3.98 3.56
CA GLU A 40 2.04 -4.19 3.82
C GLU A 40 1.77 -4.20 5.32
N LEU A 41 2.47 -5.06 6.06
CA LEU A 41 2.31 -5.16 7.52
C LEU A 41 2.62 -3.83 8.22
N ALA A 42 3.62 -3.10 7.75
CA ALA A 42 3.96 -1.78 8.30
C ALA A 42 2.82 -0.77 8.07
N LEU A 43 2.21 -0.77 6.88
CA LEU A 43 1.07 0.09 6.58
C LEU A 43 -0.16 -0.30 7.41
N GLU A 44 -0.50 -1.59 7.47
CA GLU A 44 -1.60 -2.09 8.28
C GLU A 44 -1.44 -1.72 9.75
N LYS A 45 -0.23 -1.85 10.30
CA LYS A 45 0.05 -1.44 11.68
C LYS A 45 -0.07 0.07 11.88
N ALA A 46 0.40 0.86 10.92
CA ALA A 46 0.31 2.32 10.99
C ALA A 46 -1.13 2.82 10.91
N LEU A 47 -1.96 2.19 10.08
CA LEU A 47 -3.38 2.56 9.92
C LEU A 47 -4.29 1.90 10.95
N GLY A 48 -3.91 0.75 11.51
CA GLY A 48 -4.72 0.02 12.49
C GLY A 48 -4.92 0.74 13.82
N VAL A 49 -4.17 1.81 14.07
CA VAL A 49 -4.35 2.71 15.22
C VAL A 49 -5.19 3.95 14.90
N VAL A 50 -5.53 4.19 13.63
CA VAL A 50 -6.32 5.34 13.19
C VAL A 50 -7.78 4.93 13.09
N THR A 51 -8.65 5.61 13.83
CA THR A 51 -10.09 5.34 13.82
C THR A 51 -10.85 6.29 12.90
N ILE A 52 -12.09 5.91 12.55
CA ILE A 52 -13.00 6.82 11.84
C ILE A 52 -13.32 8.06 12.69
N GLU A 53 -13.34 7.93 14.03
CA GLU A 53 -13.51 9.07 14.93
C GLU A 53 -12.37 10.08 14.78
N ASP A 54 -11.11 9.61 14.71
CA ASP A 54 -9.95 10.47 14.49
C ASP A 54 -10.05 11.23 13.15
N VAL A 55 -10.50 10.55 12.10
CA VAL A 55 -10.70 11.14 10.77
C VAL A 55 -11.80 12.21 10.81
N VAL A 56 -12.95 11.91 11.44
CA VAL A 56 -14.06 12.88 11.56
C VAL A 56 -13.63 14.10 12.36
N LYS A 57 -12.89 13.90 13.45
CA LYS A 57 -12.37 15.00 14.26
C LYS A 57 -11.46 15.93 13.45
N ASP A 58 -10.50 15.36 12.70
CA ASP A 58 -9.59 16.14 11.85
C ASP A 58 -10.34 16.91 10.75
N ILE A 59 -11.37 16.32 10.14
CA ILE A 59 -12.24 17.01 9.17
C ILE A 59 -12.94 18.22 9.81
N LEU A 60 -13.54 18.04 10.98
CA LEU A 60 -14.24 19.12 11.68
C LEU A 60 -13.30 20.24 12.15
N GLU A 61 -12.07 19.90 12.52
CA GLU A 61 -11.03 20.89 12.84
C GLU A 61 -10.67 21.71 11.60
N LYS A 62 -10.38 21.06 10.47
CA LYS A 62 -10.09 21.73 9.19
C LYS A 62 -11.23 22.64 8.72
N GLU A 63 -12.47 22.20 8.83
CA GLU A 63 -13.65 23.02 8.49
C GLU A 63 -13.75 24.28 9.35
N LYS A 64 -13.41 24.20 10.64
CA LYS A 64 -13.39 25.40 11.51
C LYS A 64 -12.33 26.40 11.05
N PHE A 65 -11.14 25.93 10.65
CA PHE A 65 -10.09 26.80 10.13
C PHE A 65 -10.44 27.42 8.77
N ASN A 66 -11.13 26.69 7.89
CA ASN A 66 -11.51 27.19 6.56
C ASN A 66 -12.65 28.22 6.57
N ASN A 67 -13.47 28.20 7.63
CA ASN A 67 -14.62 29.10 7.80
C ASN A 67 -14.32 30.31 8.71
N GLN A 68 -13.04 30.58 8.99
CA GLN A 68 -12.54 31.78 9.66
C GLN A 68 -11.92 32.74 8.64
#